data_AF-A0A2J0LAG9-F1
#
_entry.id   AF-A0A2J0LAG9-F1
#
_cell.length_a   1.000
_cell.length_b   1.000
_cell.length_c   1.000
_cell.angle_alpha   90.00
_cell.angle_beta   90.00
_cell.angle_gamma   90.00
#
_symmetry.space_group_name_H-M   'P 1'
#
loop_
_entity.id
_entity.type
_entity.pdbx_description
1 polymer ?
#
loop_
_entity_poly.entity_id
_entity_poly.type
_entity_poly.pdbx_seq_one_letter_code
_entity_poly.pdbx_strand_id
1 'polypeptide(L)'
;MGYRILDVKVAKVDPERNKLVIKRKKVRAGKIKYLKNSFIVDASTLITANDNRTITLSEIKVGNRITIDFLKTKDKKLLAKGISVLKLRDINILLKRPETTK
;
A
#
# COMPACT_ATOMS: atom_id res chain seq x y z
N MET A 1 -20.30 -4.90 4.02
CA MET A 1 -19.41 -4.54 5.14
C MET A 1 -18.08 -4.07 4.58
N GLY A 2 -17.67 -2.83 4.88
CA GLY A 2 -16.40 -2.26 4.45
C GLY A 2 -15.24 -2.71 5.32
N TYR A 3 -14.04 -2.79 4.75
CA TYR A 3 -12.82 -3.17 5.44
C TYR A 3 -11.73 -2.13 5.20
N ARG A 4 -10.90 -1.91 6.22
CA ARG A 4 -9.73 -1.04 6.15
C ARG A 4 -8.47 -1.80 6.55
N ILE A 5 -7.38 -1.58 5.83
CA ILE A 5 -6.04 -2.04 6.19
C ILE A 5 -5.12 -0.82 6.21
N LEU A 6 -4.48 -0.60 7.36
CA LEU A 6 -3.59 0.54 7.60
C LEU A 6 -2.12 0.15 7.39
N ASP A 7 -1.35 1.11 6.91
CA ASP A 7 0.12 1.09 6.92
C ASP A 7 0.76 -0.21 6.40
N VAL A 8 0.34 -0.66 5.21
CA VAL A 8 0.86 -1.87 4.57
C VAL A 8 1.77 -1.55 3.40
N LYS A 9 2.80 -2.40 3.23
CA LYS A 9 3.76 -2.27 2.14
C LYS A 9 3.21 -2.87 0.85
N VAL A 10 3.28 -2.09 -0.23
CA VAL A 10 3.01 -2.53 -1.60
C VAL A 10 4.08 -3.53 -2.02
N ALA A 11 3.65 -4.69 -2.48
CA ALA A 11 4.51 -5.78 -2.94
C ALA A 11 4.56 -5.88 -4.47
N LYS A 12 3.47 -5.54 -5.17
CA LYS A 12 3.41 -5.47 -6.64
C LYS A 12 2.32 -4.50 -7.07
N VAL A 13 2.56 -3.80 -8.18
CA VAL A 13 1.58 -2.97 -8.89
C VAL A 13 1.51 -3.47 -10.32
N ASP A 14 0.30 -3.62 -10.85
CA ASP A 14 0.03 -4.07 -12.22
C ASP A 14 -1.09 -3.18 -12.79
N PRO A 15 -0.73 -2.02 -13.36
CA PRO A 15 -1.69 -1.05 -13.87
C PRO A 15 -2.52 -1.59 -15.03
N GLU A 16 -1.91 -2.36 -15.94
CA GLU A 16 -2.60 -2.94 -17.10
C GLU A 16 -3.73 -3.88 -16.69
N ARG A 17 -3.55 -4.62 -15.59
CA ARG A 17 -4.57 -5.53 -15.06
C ARG A 17 -5.35 -4.94 -13.90
N ASN A 18 -5.19 -3.65 -13.61
CA ASN A 18 -5.90 -2.96 -12.54
C ASN A 18 -5.74 -3.67 -11.17
N LYS A 19 -4.51 -4.11 -10.87
CA LYS A 19 -4.20 -4.92 -9.68
C LYS A 19 -3.13 -4.29 -8.80
N LEU A 20 -3.39 -4.31 -7.50
CA LEU A 20 -2.47 -3.90 -6.45
C LEU A 20 -2.29 -5.04 -5.45
N VAL A 21 -1.05 -5.44 -5.17
CA VAL A 21 -0.76 -6.52 -4.22
C VAL A 21 0.02 -5.97 -3.05
N ILE A 22 -0.42 -6.30 -1.83
CA ILE A 22 0.30 -6.00 -0.59
C ILE A 22 0.84 -7.29 0.03
N LYS A 23 1.85 -7.14 0.89
CA LYS A 23 2.30 -8.20 1.80
C LYS A 23 2.21 -7.68 3.23
N ARG A 24 1.53 -8.43 4.11
CA ARG A 24 1.42 -8.08 5.53
C ARG A 24 1.76 -9.24 6.44
N LYS A 25 2.35 -8.93 7.58
CA LYS A 25 2.61 -9.88 8.67
C LYS A 25 1.30 -10.13 9.41
N LYS A 26 0.97 -11.39 9.65
CA LYS A 26 -0.13 -11.83 10.51
C LYS A 26 0.45 -12.77 11.56
N VAL A 27 0.27 -12.43 12.83
CA VAL A 27 0.64 -13.30 13.94
C VAL A 27 -0.61 -14.09 14.35
N ARG A 28 -0.50 -15.41 14.45
CA ARG A 28 -1.56 -16.27 14.97
C ARG A 28 -0.94 -17.39 15.78
N ALA A 29 -1.34 -17.51 17.06
CA ALA A 29 -0.84 -18.52 17.99
C ALA A 29 0.70 -18.61 18.02
N GLY A 30 1.38 -17.48 18.23
CA GLY A 30 2.85 -17.41 18.27
C GLY A 30 3.56 -17.56 16.92
N LYS A 31 2.88 -17.99 15.86
CA LYS A 31 3.47 -18.15 14.52
C LYS A 31 3.30 -16.89 13.67
N ILE A 32 4.39 -16.48 13.03
CA ILE A 32 4.41 -15.40 12.04
C ILE A 32 4.05 -15.99 10.67
N LYS A 33 2.96 -15.52 10.07
CA LYS A 33 2.60 -15.82 8.67
C LYS A 33 2.60 -14.53 7.85
N TYR A 34 3.13 -14.59 6.64
CA TYR A 34 3.01 -13.49 5.70
C TYR A 34 1.82 -13.74 4.77
N LEU A 35 0.86 -12.83 4.77
CA LEU A 35 -0.28 -12.87 3.87
C LEU A 35 -0.05 -11.95 2.68
N LYS A 36 -0.31 -12.48 1.48
CA LYS A 36 -0.44 -11.68 0.25
C LYS A 36 -1.93 -11.42 0.02
N ASN A 37 -2.28 -10.17 -0.24
CA ASN A 37 -3.63 -9.76 -0.58
C ASN A 37 -3.57 -9.02 -1.92
N SER A 38 -4.37 -9.47 -2.90
CA SER A 38 -4.51 -8.84 -4.21
C SER A 38 -5.82 -8.06 -4.24
N PHE A 39 -5.73 -6.78 -4.58
CA PHE A 39 -6.85 -5.86 -4.72
C PHE A 39 -7.06 -5.53 -6.19
N ILE A 40 -8.33 -5.41 -6.56
CA ILE A 40 -8.77 -4.87 -7.83
C ILE A 40 -9.00 -3.38 -7.63
N VAL A 41 -8.45 -2.58 -8.53
CA VAL A 41 -8.51 -1.12 -8.52
C VAL A 41 -9.26 -0.70 -9.77
N ASP A 42 -10.52 -0.27 -9.62
CA ASP A 42 -11.35 0.17 -10.74
C ASP A 42 -11.40 1.70 -10.82
N ALA A 43 -12.11 2.22 -11.82
CA ALA A 43 -12.29 3.67 -12.01
C ALA A 43 -13.04 4.36 -10.85
N SER A 44 -13.74 3.61 -9.99
CA SER A 44 -14.41 4.15 -8.80
C SER A 44 -13.49 4.24 -7.59
N THR A 45 -12.26 3.74 -7.69
CA THR A 45 -11.29 3.75 -6.60
C THR A 45 -10.64 5.12 -6.51
N LEU A 46 -10.84 5.83 -5.40
CA LEU A 46 -10.13 7.09 -5.14
C LEU A 46 -8.73 6.78 -4.63
N ILE A 47 -7.70 7.32 -5.30
CA ILE A 47 -6.31 7.15 -4.90
C ILE A 47 -5.70 8.52 -4.60
N THR A 48 -5.19 8.70 -3.39
CA THR A 48 -4.58 9.96 -2.95
C THR A 48 -3.13 9.78 -2.53
N ALA A 49 -2.29 10.75 -2.88
CA ALA A 49 -0.95 10.90 -2.34
C ALA A 49 -1.01 11.52 -0.93
N ASN A 50 0.15 11.58 -0.28
CA ASN A 50 0.29 12.11 1.08
C ASN A 50 0.03 13.62 1.19
N ASP A 51 0.09 14.34 0.06
CA ASP A 51 -0.24 15.75 -0.10
C ASP A 51 -1.72 15.96 -0.47
N ASN A 52 -2.55 14.91 -0.36
CA ASN A 52 -3.95 14.86 -0.76
C ASN A 52 -4.21 15.04 -2.26
N ARG A 53 -3.17 15.06 -3.10
CA ARG A 53 -3.35 15.06 -4.55
C ARG A 53 -3.94 13.72 -5.01
N THR A 54 -4.97 13.76 -5.85
CA THR A 54 -5.47 12.56 -6.52
C THR A 54 -4.43 12.06 -7.52
N ILE A 55 -4.09 10.78 -7.42
CA ILE A 55 -3.09 10.12 -8.27
C ILE A 55 -3.69 8.90 -8.95
N THR A 56 -2.94 8.32 -9.88
CA THR A 56 -3.31 7.09 -10.57
C THR A 56 -2.64 5.86 -9.95
N LEU A 57 -3.12 4.66 -10.28
CA LEU A 57 -2.49 3.41 -9.84
C LEU A 57 -1.02 3.31 -10.30
N SER A 58 -0.70 3.84 -11.48
CA SER A 58 0.65 3.84 -12.06
C SER A 58 1.66 4.69 -11.26
N GLU A 59 1.18 5.65 -10.48
CA GLU A 59 2.03 6.47 -9.60
C GLU A 59 2.40 5.74 -8.30
N ILE A 60 1.67 4.69 -7.92
CA ILE A 60 2.03 3.84 -6.76
C ILE A 60 3.19 2.93 -7.16
N LYS A 61 4.24 2.92 -6.33
CA LYS A 61 5.44 2.10 -6.53
C LYS A 61 5.53 0.97 -5.52
N VAL A 62 6.22 -0.10 -5.93
CA VAL A 62 6.59 -1.18 -5.01
C VAL A 62 7.37 -0.60 -3.84
N GLY A 63 7.02 -1.01 -2.63
CA GLY A 63 7.64 -0.54 -1.40
C GLY A 63 6.98 0.68 -0.76
N ASN A 64 6.09 1.40 -1.45
CA ASN A 64 5.26 2.41 -0.79
C ASN A 64 4.46 1.78 0.34
N ARG A 65 4.22 2.58 1.38
CA ARG A 65 3.29 2.22 2.46
C ARG A 65 1.97 2.92 2.20
N ILE A 66 0.88 2.18 2.35
CA ILE A 66 -0.45 2.67 1.97
C ILE A 66 -1.49 2.24 3.02
N THR A 67 -2.58 2.99 3.06
CA THR A 67 -3.85 2.57 3.64
C THR A 67 -4.82 2.21 2.53
N ILE A 68 -5.56 1.10 2.67
CA ILE A 68 -6.57 0.65 1.69
C ILE A 68 -7.91 0.46 2.40
N ASP A 69 -8.94 1.10 1.84
CA ASP A 69 -10.35 0.80 2.06
C ASP A 69 -10.88 -0.06 0.92
N PHE A 70 -11.59 -1.14 1.26
CA PHE A 70 -12.06 -2.11 0.29
C PHE A 70 -13.34 -2.83 0.70
N LEU A 71 -13.99 -3.40 -0.30
CA LEU A 71 -15.11 -4.32 -0.14
C LEU A 71 -14.66 -5.74 -0.50
N LYS A 72 -15.18 -6.72 0.24
CA LYS A 72 -15.14 -8.11 -0.22
C LYS A 72 -16.40 -8.37 -1.04
N THR A 73 -16.22 -8.74 -2.29
CA THR A 73 -17.31 -9.10 -3.19
C THR A 73 -17.79 -10.52 -2.89
N LYS A 74 -18.95 -10.91 -3.45
CA LYS A 74 -19.53 -12.26 -3.26
C LYS A 74 -18.61 -13.37 -3.76
N ASP A 75 -17.84 -13.10 -4.82
CA ASP A 75 -16.81 -13.99 -5.37
C ASP A 75 -15.46 -13.92 -4.62
N LYS A 76 -15.45 -13.37 -3.40
CA LYS A 76 -14.29 -13.26 -2.50
C LYS A 76 -13.14 -12.42 -3.04
N LYS A 77 -13.35 -11.63 -4.10
CA LYS A 77 -12.38 -10.64 -4.57
C LYS A 77 -12.34 -9.44 -3.63
N LEU A 78 -11.22 -8.73 -3.62
CA LEU A 78 -11.01 -7.54 -2.82
C LEU A 78 -11.08 -6.32 -3.74
N LEU A 79 -12.16 -5.57 -3.69
CA LEU A 79 -12.37 -4.38 -4.51
C LEU A 79 -11.98 -3.14 -3.72
N ALA A 80 -10.92 -2.45 -4.13
CA ALA A 80 -10.51 -1.20 -3.52
C ALA A 80 -11.58 -0.12 -3.75
N LYS A 81 -11.70 0.78 -2.77
CA LYS A 81 -12.59 1.96 -2.82
C LYS A 81 -11.84 3.23 -2.48
N GLY A 82 -10.88 3.14 -1.57
CA GLY A 82 -9.95 4.23 -1.24
C GLY A 82 -8.55 3.68 -1.06
N ILE A 83 -7.56 4.39 -1.59
CA ILE A 83 -6.14 4.09 -1.37
C ILE A 83 -5.43 5.39 -1.05
N SER A 84 -4.75 5.45 0.09
CA SER A 84 -3.95 6.61 0.48
C SER A 84 -2.49 6.22 0.61
N VAL A 85 -1.62 6.87 -0.15
CA VAL A 85 -0.18 6.68 -0.07
C VAL A 85 0.35 7.46 1.13
N LEU A 86 1.01 6.74 2.03
CA LEU A 86 1.63 7.32 3.22
C LEU A 86 3.00 7.87 2.83
N LYS A 87 3.37 9.00 3.43
CA LYS A 87 4.69 9.61 3.26
C LYS A 87 5.77 8.56 3.55
N LEU A 88 6.68 8.36 2.62
CA LEU A 88 7.89 7.57 2.85
C LEU A 88 8.57 8.19 4.09
N ARG A 89 8.80 7.40 5.15
CA ARG A 89 9.83 7.78 6.11
C ARG A 89 11.13 7.67 5.33
N ASP A 90 11.74 8.80 4.98
CA ASP A 90 13.04 8.85 4.33
C ASP A 90 14.05 8.11 5.21
N ILE A 91 14.37 6.86 4.86
CA ILE A 91 15.41 6.08 5.54
C ILE A 91 16.80 6.71 5.25
N ASN A 92 16.91 7.57 4.23
CA ASN A 92 18.16 8.24 3.86
C ASN A 92 18.58 9.41 4.77
N ILE A 93 17.81 9.77 5.80
CA ILE A 93 18.23 10.84 6.75
C ILE A 93 19.18 10.29 7.84
N LEU A 94 19.34 8.97 7.98
CA LEU A 94 20.21 8.35 9.00
C LEU A 94 21.64 8.00 8.53
N LEU A 95 22.02 8.29 7.28
CA LEU A 95 23.35 7.97 6.72
C LEU A 95 24.22 9.18 6.36
N LYS A 96 23.76 10.42 6.58
CA LYS A 96 24.67 11.57 6.53
C LYS A 96 25.52 11.57 7.81
N ARG A 97 26.66 10.88 7.77
CA ARG A 97 27.75 11.19 8.70
C ARG A 97 28.09 12.67 8.54
N PRO A 98 28.25 13.45 9.62
CA PRO A 98 28.74 14.81 9.50
C PRO A 98 30.11 14.77 8.82
N GLU A 99 30.28 15.57 7.77
CA GLU A 99 31.59 15.83 7.19
C GLU A 99 32.44 16.51 8.27
N THR A 100 33.39 15.77 8.83
CA THR A 100 34.45 16.34 9.65
C THR A 100 35.33 17.18 8.73
N THR A 101 35.08 18.49 8.73
CA THR A 101 36.00 19.46 8.15
C THR A 101 37.22 19.52 9.08
N LYS A 102 38.40 19.31 8.50
CA LYS A 102 39.70 19.46 9.17
C LYS A 102 40.02 20.93 9.46
#